data_AF-A0A950JJ48-F1
#
_entry.id   AF-A0A950JJ48-F1
#
_cell.length_a   1.000
_cell.length_b   1.000
_cell.length_c   1.000
_cell.angle_alpha   90.00
_cell.angle_beta   90.00
_cell.angle_gamma   90.00
#
_symmetry.space_group_name_H-M   'P 1'
#
loop_
_entity.id
_entity.type
_entity.pdbx_description
1 polymer ?
#
loop_
_entity_poly.entity_id
_entity_poly.type
_entity_poly.pdbx_seq_one_letter_code
_entity_poly.pdbx_strand_id
1 'polypeptide(L)' 'MLVQDLDTPCAVVDLDVMESNLRRCQTYLDRHGLSLRPHIKTHKIPEFAHLQIK' A
#
# COMPACT_ATOMS: atom_id res chain seq x y z
N MET A 1 2.81 14.42 16.04
CA MET A 1 3.80 14.99 15.11
C MET A 1 3.08 15.25 13.81
N LEU A 2 3.16 16.48 13.30
CA LEU A 2 2.61 16.84 12.01
C LEU A 2 3.65 16.54 10.93
N VAL A 3 3.22 16.33 9.68
CA VAL A 3 4.14 16.08 8.56
C VAL A 3 5.15 17.22 8.40
N GLN A 4 4.74 18.46 8.69
CA GLN A 4 5.63 19.64 8.65
C GLN A 4 6.73 19.66 9.71
N ASP A 5 6.66 18.79 10.72
CA ASP A 5 7.67 18.72 11.79
C ASP A 5 8.84 17.77 11.42
N LEU A 6 8.80 17.13 10.25
CA LEU A 6 9.81 16.19 9.79
C LEU A 6 11.02 16.91 9.19
N ASP A 7 12.23 16.50 9.62
CA ASP A 7 13.47 16.91 8.96
C ASP A 7 13.53 16.39 7.52
N THR A 8 13.95 17.24 6.58
CA THR A 8 14.00 16.91 5.15
C THR A 8 15.42 16.53 4.69
N PRO A 9 15.57 15.53 3.79
CA PRO A 9 14.50 14.85 3.06
C PRO A 9 13.89 13.66 3.81
N CYS A 10 12.56 13.58 3.81
CA CYS A 10 11.81 12.46 4.37
C CYS A 10 10.77 11.98 3.34
N ALA A 11 10.76 10.68 3.05
CA ALA A 11 9.73 10.07 2.23
C ALA A 11 8.51 9.75 3.11
N VAL A 12 7.36 10.30 2.74
CA VAL A 12 6.10 10.14 3.49
C VAL A 12 5.08 9.42 2.62
N VAL A 13 4.31 8.52 3.23
CA VAL A 13 3.19 7.81 2.59
C VAL A 13 1.92 8.14 3.35
N ASP A 14 0.89 8.55 2.62
CA ASP A 14 -0.47 8.66 3.14
C ASP A 14 -1.09 7.26 3.24
N LEU A 15 -1.40 6.84 4.48
CA LEU A 15 -1.92 5.51 4.77
C LEU A 15 -3.35 5.32 4.27
N ASP A 16 -4.20 6.34 4.31
CA ASP A 16 -5.59 6.25 3.84
C ASP A 16 -5.63 6.04 2.32
N VAL A 17 -4.78 6.76 1.60
CA VAL A 17 -4.61 6.59 0.15
C VAL A 17 -4.02 5.22 -0.17
N MET A 18 -3.00 4.78 0.58
CA MET A 18 -2.40 3.45 0.41
C MET A 18 -3.46 2.34 0.59
N GLU A 19 -4.21 2.36 1.68
CA GLU A 19 -5.23 1.36 1.96
C GLU A 19 -6.34 1.35 0.91
N SER A 20 -6.80 2.52 0.49
CA SER A 20 -7.79 2.67 -0.59
C SER A 20 -7.29 2.02 -1.89
N ASN A 21 -6.01 2.23 -2.23
CA ASN A 21 -5.39 1.60 -3.40
C ASN A 21 -5.32 0.07 -3.27
N LEU A 22 -4.97 -0.46 -2.09
CA LEU A 22 -4.94 -1.92 -1.85
C LEU A 22 -6.34 -2.52 -2.03
N ARG A 23 -7.35 -1.95 -1.37
CA ARG A 23 -8.75 -2.41 -1.46
C ARG A 23 -9.27 -2.37 -2.89
N ARG A 24 -8.97 -1.31 -3.65
CA ARG A 24 -9.38 -1.16 -5.05
C ARG A 24 -8.81 -2.27 -5.93
N CYS A 25 -7.51 -2.57 -5.82
CA CYS A 25 -6.88 -3.61 -6.62
C CYS A 25 -7.42 -5.01 -6.29
N GLN A 26 -7.58 -5.32 -5.00
CA GLN A 26 -8.14 -6.59 -4.56
C GLN A 26 -9.58 -6.76 -5.07
N THR A 27 -10.44 -5.76 -4.84
CA THR A 27 -11.84 -5.77 -5.28
C THR A 27 -11.97 -5.96 -6.79
N TYR A 28 -11.09 -5.35 -7.57
CA TYR A 28 -11.10 -5.52 -9.03
C TYR A 28 -10.84 -6.98 -9.42
N LEU A 29 -9.79 -7.61 -8.87
CA LEU A 29 -9.46 -8.99 -9.22
C LEU A 29 -10.48 -9.99 -8.68
N ASP A 30 -11.02 -9.75 -7.48
CA ASP A 30 -12.11 -10.55 -6.90
C ASP A 30 -13.33 -10.57 -7.82
N ARG A 31 -13.73 -9.40 -8.36
CA ARG A 31 -14.85 -9.29 -9.32
C ARG A 31 -14.62 -10.08 -10.61
N HIS A 32 -13.37 -10.32 -10.97
CA HIS A 32 -12.98 -11.07 -12.15
C HIS A 32 -12.59 -12.53 -11.84
N GLY A 33 -12.66 -12.97 -10.58
CA GLY A 33 -12.29 -14.33 -10.18
C GLY A 33 -10.80 -14.65 -10.35
N LEU A 34 -9.92 -13.64 -10.26
CA LEU A 34 -8.48 -13.80 -10.44
C LEU A 34 -7.74 -13.69 -9.10
N SER A 35 -6.70 -14.50 -8.91
CA SER A 35 -5.81 -14.37 -7.75
C SER A 35 -4.88 -13.15 -7.90
N LEU A 36 -4.68 -12.40 -6.81
CA LEU A 36 -3.68 -11.35 -6.73
C LEU A 36 -2.37 -11.88 -6.12
N ARG A 37 -1.24 -11.69 -6.82
CA ARG A 37 0.11 -11.86 -6.27
C ARG A 37 0.88 -10.52 -6.36
N PRO A 38 0.83 -9.68 -5.31
CA PRO A 38 1.42 -8.36 -5.31
C PRO A 38 2.95 -8.38 -5.50
N HIS A 39 3.49 -7.43 -6.25
CA HIS A 39 4.94 -7.27 -6.42
C HIS A 39 5.45 -6.11 -5.55
N ILE A 40 6.34 -6.40 -4.60
CA ILE A 40 6.75 -5.44 -3.56
C ILE A 40 7.88 -4.48 -3.96
N LYS A 41 8.36 -4.52 -5.22
CA LYS A 41 9.49 -3.67 -5.69
C LYS A 41 9.34 -2.19 -5.38
N THR A 42 8.12 -1.70 -5.31
CA THR A 42 7.80 -0.28 -5.13
C THR A 42 8.10 0.18 -3.71
N HIS A 43 7.62 -0.54 -2.70
CA HIS A 43 7.78 -0.14 -1.30
C HIS A 43 8.94 -0.88 -0.61
N LYS A 44 9.17 -2.16 -0.93
CA LYS A 44 10.17 -3.03 -0.29
C LYS A 44 10.07 -3.11 1.24
N ILE A 45 8.90 -2.80 1.79
CA ILE A 45 8.56 -2.83 3.22
C ILE A 45 7.72 -4.09 3.52
N PRO A 46 8.18 -5.00 4.40
CA PRO A 46 7.45 -6.22 4.77
C PRO A 46 6.06 -5.96 5.35
N GLU A 47 5.88 -4.93 6.16
CA GLU A 47 4.61 -4.59 6.81
C GLU A 47 3.53 -4.29 5.75
N PHE A 48 3.90 -3.56 4.69
CA PHE A 48 2.99 -3.32 3.57
C PHE A 48 2.71 -4.59 2.78
N ALA A 49 3.67 -5.50 2.65
CA ALA A 49 3.44 -6.79 2.01
C ALA A 49 2.40 -7.63 2.78
N HIS A 50 2.44 -7.62 4.12
CA HIS A 50 1.45 -8.31 4.96
C HIS A 50 0.03 -7.75 4.77
N LEU A 51 -0.11 -6.45 4.50
CA LEU A 51 -1.41 -5.84 4.18
C LEU A 51 -1.94 -6.26 2.80
N GLN A 52 -1.09 -6.72 1.89
CA GLN A 52 -1.46 -7.09 0.53
C GLN A 52 -1.79 -8.59 0.35
N ILE A 53 -1.42 -9.44 1.32
CA ILE A 53 -1.56 -10.91 1.24
C ILE A 53 -2.72 -11.47 2.09
N LYS A 54 -3.70 -10.62 2.44
CA LYS A 54 -4.89 -11.04 3.17
C LYS A 54 -5.95 -11.63 2.26
#